data_AF-A0A0J6ZHP5-F1
#
_entry.id   AF-A0A0J6ZHP5-F1
#
_cell.length_a   1.000
_cell.length_b   1.000
_cell.length_c   1.000
_cell.angle_alpha   90.00
_cell.angle_beta   90.00
_cell.angle_gamma   90.00
#
_symmetry.space_group_name_H-M   'P 1'
#
loop_
_entity.id
_entity.type
_entity.pdbx_description
1 polymer ?
#
loop_
_entity_poly.entity_id
_entity_poly.type
_entity_poly.pdbx_seq_one_letter_code
_entity_poly.pdbx_strand_id
1 'polypeptide(L)'
;MGALVRYGAATAWPLPRHVFVSTTVTAAIAFAVAGFLVAAGLTSALRVAVFGACASAASLSAWAVLTISQPPKLSIGFLIGTPAAAVAGLLCGLLAARMVAR
;
A
#
# COMPACT_ATOMS: atom_id res chain seq x y z
N MET A 1 -11.92 2.05 6.99
CA MET A 1 -11.99 2.24 5.52
C MET A 1 -10.94 1.44 4.76
N GLY A 2 -9.62 1.65 4.98
CA GLY A 2 -8.58 0.89 4.24
C GLY A 2 -8.68 -0.64 4.35
N ALA A 3 -9.07 -1.15 5.52
CA ALA A 3 -9.30 -2.58 5.72
C ALA A 3 -10.50 -3.13 4.90
N LEU A 4 -11.55 -2.32 4.70
CA LEU A 4 -12.71 -2.69 3.88
C LEU A 4 -12.36 -2.74 2.41
N VAL A 5 -11.54 -1.81 1.92
CA VAL A 5 -11.03 -1.83 0.53
C VAL A 5 -10.22 -3.10 0.30
N ARG A 6 -9.34 -3.46 1.23
CA ARG A 6 -8.54 -4.68 1.15
C ARG A 6 -9.40 -5.95 1.17
N TYR A 7 -10.41 -5.99 2.03
CA TYR A 7 -11.37 -7.09 2.11
C TYR A 7 -12.21 -7.21 0.83
N GLY A 8 -12.71 -6.08 0.30
CA GLY A 8 -13.46 -6.02 -0.95
C GLY A 8 -12.63 -6.53 -2.14
N ALA A 9 -11.36 -6.12 -2.24
CA ALA A 9 -10.47 -6.61 -3.31
C ALA A 9 -10.21 -8.13 -3.20
N ALA A 10 -10.02 -8.63 -1.98
CA ALA A 10 -9.79 -10.06 -1.74
C ALA A 10 -11.02 -10.93 -2.04
N THR A 11 -12.23 -10.40 -1.79
CA THR A 11 -13.49 -11.11 -2.08
C THR A 11 -13.90 -11.05 -3.55
N ALA A 12 -13.67 -9.90 -4.22
CA ALA A 12 -13.94 -9.75 -5.64
C ALA A 12 -12.97 -10.54 -6.54
N TRP A 13 -11.72 -10.71 -6.10
CA TRP A 13 -10.70 -11.44 -6.87
C TRP A 13 -9.95 -12.47 -6.02
N PRO A 14 -10.48 -13.70 -5.92
CA PRO A 14 -9.93 -14.71 -5.01
C PRO A 14 -8.66 -15.41 -5.52
N LEU A 15 -8.28 -15.20 -6.79
CA LEU A 15 -7.09 -15.88 -7.33
C LEU A 15 -5.80 -15.37 -6.66
N PRO A 16 -4.88 -16.28 -6.27
CA PRO A 16 -3.56 -15.96 -5.71
C PRO A 16 -2.81 -14.80 -6.38
N ARG A 17 -2.81 -14.78 -7.72
CA ARG A 17 -2.14 -13.76 -8.52
C ARG A 17 -2.84 -12.40 -8.42
N HIS A 18 -4.16 -12.40 -8.31
CA HIS A 18 -4.93 -11.16 -8.19
C HIS A 18 -4.75 -10.55 -6.81
N VAL A 19 -4.70 -11.38 -5.76
CA VAL A 19 -4.39 -10.92 -4.41
C VAL A 19 -2.99 -10.33 -4.33
N PHE A 20 -2.02 -10.91 -5.05
CA PHE A 20 -0.67 -10.34 -5.18
C PHE A 20 -0.69 -8.96 -5.80
N VAL A 21 -1.32 -8.82 -6.97
CA VAL A 21 -1.43 -7.54 -7.69
C VAL A 21 -2.19 -6.50 -6.86
N SER A 22 -3.34 -6.86 -6.29
CA SER A 22 -4.13 -5.93 -5.47
C SER A 22 -3.35 -5.44 -4.26
N THR A 23 -2.58 -6.32 -3.61
CA THR A 23 -1.79 -5.96 -2.43
C THR A 23 -0.62 -5.04 -2.79
N THR A 24 0.13 -5.37 -3.86
CA THR A 24 1.24 -4.54 -4.34
C THR A 24 0.78 -3.16 -4.82
N VAL A 25 -0.32 -3.10 -5.58
CA VAL A 25 -0.89 -1.83 -6.03
C VAL A 25 -1.40 -1.00 -4.84
N THR A 26 -2.12 -1.63 -3.90
CA THR A 26 -2.59 -0.94 -2.69
C THR A 26 -1.43 -0.39 -1.87
N ALA A 27 -0.35 -1.15 -1.73
CA ALA A 27 0.89 -0.72 -1.09
C ALA A 27 1.49 0.51 -1.77
N ALA A 28 1.72 0.43 -3.09
CA ALA A 28 2.32 1.51 -3.85
C ALA A 28 1.51 2.80 -3.73
N ILE A 29 0.18 2.72 -3.87
CA ILE A 29 -0.71 3.88 -3.78
C ILE A 29 -0.71 4.44 -2.35
N ALA A 30 -0.86 3.60 -1.33
CA ALA A 30 -0.88 4.04 0.06
C ALA A 30 0.41 4.76 0.45
N PHE A 31 1.56 4.23 0.05
CA PHE A 31 2.86 4.84 0.32
C PHE A 31 3.13 6.08 -0.55
N ALA A 32 2.62 6.14 -1.78
CA ALA A 32 2.68 7.36 -2.60
C ALA A 32 1.89 8.51 -1.98
N VAL A 33 0.65 8.24 -1.56
CA VAL A 33 -0.18 9.24 -0.85
C VAL A 33 0.48 9.65 0.45
N ALA A 34 0.99 8.69 1.24
CA ALA A 34 1.72 9.01 2.46
C ALA A 34 2.95 9.89 2.19
N GLY A 35 3.78 9.53 1.21
CA GLY A 35 4.98 10.29 0.83
C GLY A 35 4.65 11.72 0.39
N PHE A 36 3.61 11.88 -0.43
CA PHE A 36 3.12 13.19 -0.85
C PHE A 36 2.68 14.04 0.34
N LEU A 37 1.86 13.47 1.24
CA LEU A 37 1.36 14.18 2.42
C LEU A 37 2.47 14.54 3.43
N VAL A 38 3.50 13.69 3.57
CA VAL A 38 4.69 14.02 4.38
C VAL A 38 5.39 15.24 3.79
N ALA A 39 5.68 15.21 2.49
CA ALA A 39 6.44 16.27 1.82
C ALA A 39 5.67 17.58 1.69
N ALA A 40 4.34 17.52 1.58
CA ALA A 40 3.48 18.71 1.53
C ALA A 40 3.33 19.43 2.89
N GLY A 41 3.87 18.88 3.99
CA GLY A 41 3.87 19.56 5.30
C GLY A 41 2.49 19.76 5.93
N LEU A 42 1.45 19.08 5.43
CA LEU A 42 0.08 19.22 5.93
C LEU A 42 0.01 18.76 7.40
N THR A 43 -0.52 19.57 8.30
CA THR A 43 -0.67 19.25 9.74
C THR A 43 -2.13 19.04 10.16
N SER A 44 -3.04 18.89 9.19
CA SER A 44 -4.48 18.81 9.43
C SER A 44 -4.95 17.41 9.90
N ALA A 45 -6.11 17.37 10.55
CA ALA A 45 -6.80 16.12 10.91
C ALA A 45 -7.06 15.21 9.70
N LEU A 46 -7.17 15.81 8.50
CA LEU A 46 -7.27 15.10 7.23
C LEU A 46 -6.04 14.22 6.96
N ARG A 47 -4.83 14.69 7.31
CA ARG A 47 -3.62 13.88 7.20
C ARG A 47 -3.69 12.67 8.11
N VAL A 48 -4.10 12.84 9.37
CA VAL A 48 -4.21 11.73 10.33
C VAL A 48 -5.21 10.67 9.83
N ALA A 49 -6.35 11.11 9.29
CA ALA A 49 -7.34 10.21 8.70
C ALA A 49 -6.80 9.45 7.48
N VAL A 50 -6.09 10.13 6.56
CA VAL A 50 -5.51 9.50 5.37
C VAL A 50 -4.36 8.57 5.72
N PHE A 51 -3.51 8.93 6.68
CA PHE A 51 -2.47 8.03 7.21
C PHE A 51 -3.07 6.80 7.86
N GLY A 52 -4.13 6.96 8.67
CA GLY A 52 -4.85 5.86 9.27
C GLY A 52 -5.47 4.93 8.21
N ALA A 53 -6.03 5.49 7.13
CA ALA A 53 -6.55 4.73 6.01
C ALA A 53 -5.45 3.98 5.25
N CYS A 54 -4.32 4.63 4.96
CA CYS A 54 -3.16 4.04 4.29
C CYS A 54 -2.53 2.93 5.13
N ALA A 55 -2.35 3.15 6.43
CA ALA A 55 -1.81 2.15 7.37
C ALA A 55 -2.74 0.94 7.50
N SER A 56 -4.06 1.16 7.53
CA SER A 56 -5.04 0.07 7.55
C SER A 56 -5.09 -0.72 6.24
N ALA A 57 -4.88 -0.04 5.10
CA ALA A 57 -4.85 -0.67 3.77
C ALA A 57 -3.55 -1.47 3.56
N ALA A 58 -2.41 -0.96 4.03
CA ALA A 58 -1.10 -1.60 3.96
C ALA A 58 -0.77 -2.42 5.23
N SER A 59 -1.78 -3.03 5.86
CA SER A 59 -1.62 -3.74 7.13
C SER A 59 -0.66 -4.93 7.01
N LEU A 60 0.51 -4.81 7.65
CA LEU A 60 1.58 -5.81 7.64
C LEU A 60 1.14 -7.17 8.20
N SER A 61 0.34 -7.19 9.27
CA SER A 61 -0.12 -8.43 9.88
C SER A 61 -0.93 -9.28 8.91
N ALA A 62 -1.75 -8.63 8.09
CA ALA A 62 -2.58 -9.32 7.14
C ALA A 62 -1.84 -9.67 5.84
N TRP A 63 -0.79 -8.93 5.50
CA TRP A 63 0.15 -9.35 4.45
C TRP A 63 0.98 -10.56 4.86
N ALA A 64 1.36 -10.67 6.14
CA ALA A 64 2.08 -11.82 6.65
C ALA A 64 1.24 -13.10 6.51
N VAL A 65 -0.04 -13.03 6.91
CA VAL A 65 -0.99 -14.13 6.72
C VAL A 65 -1.12 -14.48 5.23
N LEU A 66 -1.33 -13.48 4.35
CA LEU A 66 -1.42 -13.72 2.92
C LEU A 66 -0.15 -14.33 2.35
N THR A 67 1.04 -13.90 2.78
CA THR A 67 2.31 -14.45 2.30
C THR A 67 2.49 -15.91 2.68
N ILE A 68 2.08 -16.30 3.90
CA ILE A 68 2.21 -17.68 4.41
C ILE A 68 1.21 -18.64 3.74
N SER A 69 0.02 -18.14 3.37
CA SER A 69 -1.03 -18.97 2.77
C SER A 69 -0.88 -19.22 1.26
N GLN A 70 0.20 -18.76 0.63
CA GLN A 70 0.41 -18.82 -0.83
C GLN A 70 1.44 -19.89 -1.22
N PRO A 71 1.44 -20.33 -2.49
CA PRO A 71 2.48 -21.22 -3.01
C PRO A 71 3.87 -20.58 -2.86
N PRO A 72 4.95 -21.36 -2.65
CA PRO A 72 6.29 -20.82 -2.34
C PRO A 72 6.80 -19.75 -3.31
N LYS A 73 6.53 -19.91 -4.61
CA LYS A 73 6.91 -18.94 -5.65
C LYS A 73 6.21 -17.59 -5.47
N LEU A 74 4.93 -17.59 -5.09
CA LEU A 74 4.18 -16.37 -4.85
C LEU A 74 4.52 -15.76 -3.50
N SER A 75 4.79 -16.55 -2.46
CA SER A 75 5.25 -16.05 -1.16
C SER A 75 6.53 -15.24 -1.28
N ILE A 76 7.51 -15.70 -2.06
CA ILE A 76 8.74 -14.94 -2.36
C ILE A 76 8.40 -13.65 -3.12
N GLY A 77 7.47 -13.73 -4.08
CA GLY A 77 6.96 -12.57 -4.80
C GLY A 77 6.35 -11.52 -3.88
N PHE A 78 5.51 -11.91 -2.93
CA PHE A 78 4.97 -11.02 -1.89
C PHE A 78 6.08 -10.44 -1.00
N LEU A 79 7.02 -11.27 -0.56
CA LEU A 79 8.08 -10.85 0.35
C LEU A 79 8.98 -9.75 -0.26
N ILE A 80 9.19 -9.77 -1.57
CA ILE A 80 10.07 -8.82 -2.26
C ILE A 80 9.26 -7.70 -2.93
N GLY A 81 8.21 -8.08 -3.66
CA GLY A 81 7.47 -7.17 -4.53
C GLY A 81 6.67 -6.14 -3.74
N THR A 82 6.07 -6.53 -2.61
CA THR A 82 5.25 -5.60 -1.83
C THR A 82 6.05 -4.51 -1.10
N PRO A 83 7.20 -4.79 -0.44
CA PRO A 83 8.05 -3.72 0.07
C PRO A 83 8.71 -2.90 -1.05
N ALA A 84 9.12 -3.52 -2.17
CA ALA A 84 9.67 -2.77 -3.30
C ALA A 84 8.64 -1.78 -3.88
N ALA A 85 7.38 -2.20 -4.03
CA ALA A 85 6.27 -1.36 -4.48
C ALA A 85 5.97 -0.23 -3.48
N ALA A 86 6.03 -0.50 -2.17
CA ALA A 86 5.88 0.51 -1.14
C ALA A 86 6.97 1.59 -1.21
N VAL A 87 8.24 1.18 -1.37
CA VAL A 87 9.37 2.13 -1.52
C VAL A 87 9.24 2.95 -2.81
N ALA A 88 8.93 2.30 -3.92
CA ALA A 88 8.72 2.99 -5.19
C ALA A 88 7.56 4.00 -5.12
N GLY A 89 6.44 3.61 -4.49
CA GLY A 89 5.31 4.48 -4.20
C GLY A 89 5.73 5.68 -3.37
N LEU A 90 6.43 5.46 -2.25
CA LEU A 90 6.92 6.52 -1.36
C LEU A 90 7.78 7.53 -2.12
N LEU A 91 8.77 7.05 -2.88
CA LEU A 91 9.65 7.91 -3.69
C LEU A 91 8.85 8.72 -4.72
N CYS A 92 7.89 8.09 -5.40
CA CYS A 92 7.01 8.76 -6.35
C CYS A 92 6.19 9.87 -5.67
N GLY A 93 5.62 9.60 -4.50
CA GLY A 93 4.88 10.59 -3.71
C GLY A 93 5.73 11.79 -3.28
N LEU A 94 6.97 11.53 -2.84
CA LEU A 94 7.93 12.57 -2.48
C LEU A 94 8.31 13.44 -3.69
N LEU A 95 8.58 12.81 -4.85
CA LEU A 95 8.91 13.53 -6.09
C LEU A 95 7.72 14.35 -6.59
N ALA A 96 6.50 13.80 -6.54
CA ALA A 96 5.30 14.53 -6.92
C ALA A 96 5.09 15.80 -6.06
N ALA A 97 5.28 15.69 -4.73
CA ALA A 97 5.20 16.85 -3.86
C ALA A 97 6.28 17.90 -4.17
N ARG A 98 7.49 17.46 -4.53
CA ARG A 98 8.57 18.36 -4.96
C ARG A 98 8.26 19.09 -6.27
N MET A 99 7.57 18.43 -7.21
CA MET A 99 7.13 19.06 -8.45
C MET A 99 6.02 20.07 -8.22
N VAL A 100 5.11 19.83 -7.27
CA VAL A 100 4.02 20.75 -6.91
C VAL A 100 4.51 21.97 -6.14
N ALA A 101 5.60 21.83 -5.37
CA ALA A 101 6.19 22.92 -4.60
C ALA A 101 7.12 23.85 -5.43
N ARG A 102 7.40 23.50 -6.69
CA ARG A 102 8.13 24.34 -7.64
C ARG A 102 7.16 25.21 -8.44
#